data_AF-R9JL96-F1
#
_entry.id   AF-R9JL96-F1
#
_cell.length_a   1.000
_cell.length_b   1.000
_cell.length_c   1.000
_cell.angle_alpha   90.00
_cell.angle_beta   90.00
_cell.angle_gamma   90.00
#
_symmetry.space_group_name_H-M   'P 1'
#
loop_
_entity.id
_entity.type
_entity.pdbx_description
1 polymer ?
#
loop_
_entity_poly.entity_id
_entity_poly.type
_entity_poly.pdbx_seq_one_letter_code
_entity_poly.pdbx_strand_id
1 'polypeptide(L)'
;MGISKKHYQLQALDLWDFPTLVRKAREIQNITLEDLCEGICSFSMIGRIERGERFPDKELRDRILARLGVCSDGYENFLFYEDYLVWKRKQGIVNAIEKSNYETAENLLKYYDETDETDKLGKQFELVMRAQMMQKRHEPPDLIAQMCEKAVKLTVPEIDERAVGKLCLSVHELDMILEYTKYCHPEKLASRCEEILTYIKSDMFDIYSYVKIYPKVVYYLYISTPEAARDWTRTLRLCNDGIEQLRTAGRMYYLWELLEIKKEGMTKLYHKVGDSKGAITKQTLENSIHTTAEWLDALDFVHNLCGTHRRMESSCYLYQQKEAYCISDVIRRRREMLGLTKKKLCEGICSEKTIGRLEANKTKPHIEVVRLLFEKMNLSGEYQRLQVVTDDVRAFTIVNEIMRCNNNRDLAKTEKLLLGLEKYISMENPINKQYKERIEVIVKQRQGIISKEEARKQLIKILEYTIPYKVVLKHCMKYLTNVEMQILLDIADNIGNTDLNVAFVAIETLCKQMEQDEGISEHIAVWETIMTHVANIYGNRGKYEKSNLISLMIMKECVYCYRMNTFALNLYIIAWNNGENAKSNNILNEKYQEEDYLNNCMVLCQMNKNSAKEKIVKQRLERLRIK
;
A
#
# COMPACT_ATOMS: atom_id res chain seq x y z
N MET A 1 -1.86 6.64 20.71
CA MET A 1 -0.46 6.91 21.12
C MET A 1 0.09 7.98 20.21
N GLY A 2 0.83 8.96 20.73
CA GLY A 2 1.50 9.97 19.90
C GLY A 2 2.63 9.32 19.10
N ILE A 3 2.78 9.72 17.84
CA ILE A 3 3.89 9.29 16.99
C ILE A 3 5.19 9.83 17.61
N SER A 4 6.21 8.98 17.76
CA SER A 4 7.44 9.36 18.43
C SER A 4 8.38 10.17 17.57
N LYS A 5 9.24 10.95 18.23
CA LYS A 5 10.29 11.77 17.58
C LYS A 5 11.20 10.95 16.66
N LYS A 6 11.50 9.69 17.01
CA LYS A 6 12.34 8.79 16.20
C LYS A 6 11.71 8.38 14.88
N HIS A 7 10.40 8.11 14.88
CA HIS A 7 9.64 7.84 13.65
C HIS A 7 9.75 9.01 12.67
N TYR A 8 9.62 10.24 13.16
CA TYR A 8 9.83 11.43 12.35
C TYR A 8 11.27 11.50 11.83
N GLN A 9 12.29 11.15 12.61
CA GLN A 9 13.68 11.22 12.14
C GLN A 9 14.01 10.15 11.08
N LEU A 10 13.44 8.94 11.15
CA LEU A 10 13.65 7.90 10.13
C LEU A 10 13.02 8.26 8.79
N GLN A 11 11.88 8.94 8.83
CA GLN A 11 11.28 9.51 7.64
C GLN A 11 12.17 10.63 7.04
N ALA A 12 13.21 11.11 7.75
CA ALA A 12 13.97 12.35 7.41
C ALA A 12 15.23 12.15 6.66
N LEU A 13 15.40 10.91 6.27
CA LEU A 13 16.63 10.47 5.72
C LEU A 13 16.52 10.74 4.26
N ASP A 14 17.27 11.76 3.86
CA ASP A 14 17.74 12.00 2.52
C ASP A 14 17.84 10.67 1.76
N LEU A 15 16.82 10.41 0.93
CA LEU A 15 16.68 9.18 0.13
C LEU A 15 17.63 9.20 -1.08
N TRP A 16 18.46 10.25 -1.20
CA TRP A 16 19.32 10.48 -2.36
C TRP A 16 20.65 9.71 -2.25
N ASP A 17 21.11 9.41 -1.03
CA ASP A 17 22.35 8.68 -0.78
C ASP A 17 22.13 7.50 0.18
N PHE A 18 22.04 6.30 -0.39
CA PHE A 18 21.79 5.06 0.37
C PHE A 18 22.77 4.86 1.56
N PRO A 19 24.11 5.04 1.40
CA PRO A 19 25.05 5.08 2.52
C PRO A 19 24.65 6.03 3.67
N THR A 20 24.32 7.28 3.35
CA THR A 20 23.91 8.28 4.35
C THR A 20 22.58 7.92 5.01
N LEU A 21 21.62 7.40 4.24
CA LEU A 21 20.35 6.87 4.74
C LEU A 21 20.60 5.76 5.78
N VAL A 22 21.42 4.76 5.45
CA VAL A 22 21.76 3.65 6.37
C VAL A 22 22.39 4.17 7.66
N ARG A 23 23.42 5.02 7.54
CA ARG A 23 24.12 5.61 8.69
C ARG A 23 23.18 6.36 9.62
N LYS A 24 22.43 7.33 9.09
CA LYS A 24 21.54 8.17 9.89
C LYS A 24 20.41 7.35 10.51
N ALA A 25 19.80 6.42 9.76
CA ALA A 25 18.75 5.54 10.29
C ALA A 25 19.26 4.71 11.46
N ARG A 26 20.45 4.13 11.30
CA ARG A 26 21.12 3.33 12.31
C ARG A 26 21.38 4.16 13.58
N GLU A 27 21.91 5.37 13.43
CA GLU A 27 22.16 6.30 14.54
C GLU A 27 20.87 6.70 15.27
N ILE A 28 19.79 7.00 14.54
CA ILE A 28 18.47 7.32 15.13
C ILE A 28 17.92 6.14 15.95
N GLN A 29 18.09 4.93 15.42
CA GLN A 29 17.61 3.71 16.06
C GLN A 29 18.56 3.16 17.13
N ASN A 30 19.75 3.74 17.30
CA ASN A 30 20.81 3.26 18.17
C ASN A 30 21.20 1.79 17.86
N ILE A 31 21.24 1.43 16.57
CA ILE A 31 21.62 0.08 16.12
C ILE A 31 23.14 0.07 15.85
N THR A 32 23.83 -1.01 16.23
CA THR A 32 25.25 -1.17 15.91
C THR A 32 25.42 -1.72 14.49
N LEU A 33 26.61 -1.56 13.89
CA LEU A 33 26.87 -2.17 12.57
C LEU A 33 26.91 -3.70 12.67
N GLU A 34 27.40 -4.20 13.79
CA GLU A 34 27.44 -5.60 14.18
C GLU A 34 26.02 -6.18 14.17
N ASP A 35 25.09 -5.58 14.92
CA ASP A 35 23.70 -6.04 14.99
C ASP A 35 23.01 -5.95 13.61
N LEU A 36 23.24 -4.85 12.88
CA LEU A 36 22.59 -4.61 11.59
C LEU A 36 22.99 -5.66 10.53
N CYS A 37 24.27 -6.04 10.47
CA CYS A 37 24.77 -6.97 9.45
C CYS A 37 24.59 -8.45 9.81
N GLU A 38 24.29 -8.75 11.07
CA GLU A 38 24.24 -10.11 11.59
C GLU A 38 23.40 -11.05 10.72
N GLY A 39 23.99 -12.13 10.22
CA GLY A 39 23.32 -13.12 9.37
C GLY A 39 23.04 -12.70 7.92
N ILE A 40 23.12 -11.41 7.56
CA ILE A 40 22.78 -10.92 6.21
C ILE A 40 23.99 -10.50 5.37
N CYS A 41 25.07 -10.02 5.99
CA CYS A 41 26.34 -9.75 5.31
C CYS A 41 27.52 -9.68 6.31
N SER A 42 28.75 -9.56 5.82
CA SER A 42 29.91 -9.43 6.71
C SER A 42 30.03 -8.02 7.29
N PHE A 43 30.66 -7.90 8.48
CA PHE A 43 30.95 -6.60 9.09
C PHE A 43 31.73 -5.66 8.15
N SER A 44 32.71 -6.19 7.42
CA SER A 44 33.43 -5.42 6.41
C SER A 44 32.54 -4.96 5.26
N MET A 45 31.54 -5.76 4.85
CA MET A 45 30.61 -5.40 3.78
C MET A 45 29.74 -4.22 4.21
N ILE A 46 29.08 -4.31 5.37
CA ILE A 46 28.21 -3.23 5.87
C ILE A 46 28.99 -1.93 6.12
N GLY A 47 30.23 -2.02 6.63
CA GLY A 47 31.07 -0.85 6.83
C GLY A 47 31.44 -0.15 5.52
N ARG A 48 31.69 -0.91 4.44
CA ARG A 48 31.93 -0.34 3.10
C ARG A 48 30.67 0.26 2.50
N ILE A 49 29.50 -0.32 2.76
CA ILE A 49 28.20 0.23 2.37
C ILE A 49 27.98 1.59 3.03
N GLU A 50 28.16 1.69 4.34
CA GLU A 50 27.93 2.94 5.09
C GLU A 50 28.90 4.07 4.67
N ARG A 51 30.11 3.72 4.20
CA ARG A 51 31.08 4.69 3.64
C ARG A 51 30.87 5.01 2.16
N GLY A 52 29.93 4.36 1.49
CA GLY A 52 29.71 4.53 0.04
C GLY A 52 30.76 3.88 -0.85
N GLU A 53 31.62 3.03 -0.30
CA GLU A 53 32.67 2.30 -1.03
C GLU A 53 32.11 1.09 -1.78
N ARG A 54 30.95 0.58 -1.37
CA ARG A 54 30.26 -0.55 -2.02
C ARG A 54 28.76 -0.34 -2.02
N PHE A 55 28.14 -0.56 -3.18
CA PHE A 55 26.69 -0.55 -3.30
C PHE A 55 26.15 -1.97 -3.19
N PRO A 56 25.20 -2.27 -2.28
CA PRO A 56 24.60 -3.60 -2.20
C PRO A 56 23.65 -3.85 -3.37
N ASP A 57 23.39 -5.12 -3.65
CA ASP A 57 22.27 -5.51 -4.51
C ASP A 57 20.92 -5.11 -3.89
N LYS A 58 19.85 -5.24 -4.67
CA LYS A 58 18.51 -4.88 -4.23
C LYS A 58 18.08 -5.63 -2.97
N GLU A 59 18.37 -6.92 -2.85
CA GLU A 59 17.82 -7.73 -1.76
C GLU A 59 18.48 -7.40 -0.43
N LEU A 60 19.81 -7.25 -0.42
CA LEU A 60 20.54 -6.80 0.75
C LEU A 60 20.15 -5.38 1.14
N ARG A 61 19.97 -4.49 0.16
CA ARG A 61 19.45 -3.14 0.40
C ARG A 61 18.09 -3.16 1.10
N ASP A 62 17.12 -3.88 0.55
CA ASP A 62 15.78 -3.96 1.12
C ASP A 62 15.80 -4.54 2.54
N ARG A 63 16.63 -5.57 2.77
CA ARG A 63 16.78 -6.19 4.10
C ARG A 63 17.37 -5.22 5.12
N ILE A 64 18.41 -4.47 4.76
CA ILE A 64 19.03 -3.45 5.62
C ILE A 64 17.98 -2.39 6.00
N LEU A 65 17.25 -1.84 5.02
CA LEU A 65 16.22 -0.83 5.28
C LEU A 65 15.08 -1.37 6.16
N ALA A 66 14.65 -2.62 5.92
CA ALA A 66 13.61 -3.25 6.71
C ALA A 66 14.03 -3.50 8.17
N ARG A 67 15.30 -3.82 8.45
CA ARG A 67 15.85 -3.93 9.81
C ARG A 67 15.96 -2.56 10.50
N LEU A 68 16.18 -1.51 9.72
CA LEU A 68 16.21 -0.13 10.19
C LEU A 68 14.80 0.48 10.36
N GLY A 69 13.74 -0.27 10.05
CA GLY A 69 12.36 0.20 10.19
C GLY A 69 11.90 1.16 9.08
N VAL A 70 12.64 1.23 7.97
CA VAL A 70 12.32 2.07 6.82
C VAL A 70 11.49 1.25 5.81
N CYS A 71 10.22 1.58 5.64
CA CYS A 71 9.36 0.93 4.65
C CYS A 71 9.39 1.65 3.30
N SER A 72 9.39 0.88 2.21
CA SER A 72 9.25 1.39 0.84
C SER A 72 7.79 1.63 0.42
N ASP A 73 6.81 1.22 1.24
CA ASP A 73 5.39 1.34 0.90
C ASP A 73 4.96 2.81 0.89
N GLY A 74 4.26 3.21 -0.17
CA GLY A 74 3.74 4.58 -0.33
C GLY A 74 4.67 5.54 -1.08
N TYR A 75 5.81 5.05 -1.59
CA TYR A 75 6.76 5.82 -2.41
C TYR A 75 6.78 5.30 -3.85
N GLU A 76 7.00 6.20 -4.82
CA GLU A 76 7.43 5.79 -6.16
C GLU A 76 8.91 5.37 -6.09
N ASN A 77 9.24 4.15 -6.51
CA ASN A 77 10.58 3.57 -6.43
C ASN A 77 11.22 3.49 -7.83
N PHE A 78 12.34 4.17 -8.06
CA PHE A 78 13.03 4.12 -9.35
C PHE A 78 14.18 3.12 -9.33
N LEU A 79 14.06 2.02 -10.05
CA LEU A 79 15.04 0.93 -10.05
C LEU A 79 15.89 0.95 -11.32
N PHE A 80 17.19 0.68 -11.20
CA PHE A 80 17.99 0.32 -12.37
C PHE A 80 17.49 -1.00 -12.95
N TYR A 81 17.73 -1.23 -14.24
CA TYR A 81 17.14 -2.36 -14.97
C TYR A 81 17.36 -3.72 -14.30
N GLU A 82 18.58 -4.00 -13.83
CA GLU A 82 18.91 -5.26 -13.13
C GLU A 82 18.09 -5.43 -11.84
N ASP A 83 18.02 -4.38 -11.01
CA ASP A 83 17.21 -4.36 -9.78
C ASP A 83 15.71 -4.46 -10.10
N TYR A 84 15.26 -3.83 -11.19
CA TYR A 84 13.88 -3.88 -11.67
C TYR A 84 13.49 -5.30 -12.10
N LEU A 85 14.38 -6.06 -12.75
CA LEU A 85 14.13 -7.45 -13.10
C LEU A 85 13.96 -8.34 -11.86
N VAL A 86 14.81 -8.14 -10.85
CA VAL A 86 14.69 -8.84 -9.55
C VAL A 86 13.34 -8.52 -8.92
N TRP A 87 13.00 -7.23 -8.81
CA TRP A 87 11.70 -6.79 -8.31
C TRP A 87 10.53 -7.43 -9.07
N LYS A 88 10.52 -7.33 -10.40
CA LYS A 88 9.43 -7.80 -11.26
C LYS A 88 9.21 -9.31 -11.11
N ARG A 89 10.28 -10.09 -11.02
CA ARG A 89 10.19 -11.54 -10.77
C ARG A 89 9.57 -11.84 -9.42
N LYS A 90 10.04 -11.19 -8.35
CA LYS A 90 9.51 -11.41 -6.98
C LYS A 90 8.04 -11.03 -6.88
N GLN A 91 7.65 -9.87 -7.41
CA GLN A 91 6.24 -9.46 -7.41
C GLN A 91 5.38 -10.39 -8.28
N GLY A 92 5.91 -10.89 -9.40
CA GLY A 92 5.25 -11.92 -10.20
C GLY A 92 4.95 -13.19 -9.41
N ILE A 93 5.92 -13.70 -8.62
CA ILE A 93 5.74 -14.86 -7.75
C ILE A 93 4.70 -14.58 -6.66
N VAL A 94 4.86 -13.46 -5.94
CA VAL A 94 3.96 -13.04 -4.86
C VAL A 94 2.52 -12.95 -5.36
N ASN A 95 2.28 -12.23 -6.47
CA ASN A 95 0.96 -12.08 -7.04
C ASN A 95 0.37 -13.41 -7.55
N ALA A 96 1.21 -14.28 -8.13
CA ALA A 96 0.77 -15.59 -8.60
C ALA A 96 0.30 -16.47 -7.42
N ILE A 97 1.02 -16.46 -6.29
CA ILE A 97 0.63 -17.20 -5.08
C ILE A 97 -0.65 -16.61 -4.47
N GLU A 98 -0.76 -15.27 -4.37
CA GLU A 98 -1.95 -14.61 -3.82
C GLU A 98 -3.21 -14.93 -4.62
N LYS A 99 -3.08 -14.96 -5.96
CA LYS A 99 -4.16 -15.32 -6.89
C LYS A 99 -4.32 -16.83 -7.08
N SER A 100 -3.60 -17.66 -6.32
CA SER A 100 -3.59 -19.12 -6.41
C SER A 100 -3.25 -19.67 -7.81
N ASN A 101 -2.52 -18.89 -8.62
CA ASN A 101 -1.96 -19.32 -9.91
C ASN A 101 -0.61 -20.00 -9.67
N TYR A 102 -0.66 -21.21 -9.12
CA TYR A 102 0.54 -21.89 -8.66
C TYR A 102 1.48 -22.31 -9.80
N GLU A 103 0.96 -22.61 -10.99
CA GLU A 103 1.78 -22.94 -12.16
C GLU A 103 2.70 -21.78 -12.53
N THR A 104 2.15 -20.56 -12.55
CA THR A 104 2.96 -19.35 -12.82
C THR A 104 3.98 -19.11 -11.71
N ALA A 105 3.60 -19.31 -10.44
CA ALA A 105 4.50 -19.17 -9.31
C ALA A 105 5.68 -20.17 -9.39
N GLU A 106 5.42 -21.45 -9.66
CA GLU A 106 6.45 -22.49 -9.80
C GLU A 106 7.40 -22.18 -10.96
N ASN A 107 6.87 -21.78 -12.11
CA ASN A 107 7.69 -21.45 -13.27
C ASN A 107 8.62 -20.26 -13.02
N LEU A 108 8.17 -19.25 -12.28
CA LEU A 108 9.01 -18.12 -11.90
C LEU A 108 10.04 -18.48 -10.82
N LEU A 109 9.70 -19.40 -9.90
CA LEU A 109 10.60 -19.86 -8.84
C LEU A 109 11.78 -20.68 -9.35
N LYS A 110 11.67 -21.34 -10.51
CA LYS A 110 12.78 -22.09 -11.16
C LYS A 110 14.05 -21.26 -11.34
N TYR A 111 13.92 -19.94 -11.47
CA TYR A 111 15.08 -19.05 -11.52
C TYR A 111 16.02 -19.24 -10.32
N TYR A 112 15.46 -19.47 -9.12
CA TYR A 112 16.22 -19.63 -7.88
C TYR A 112 16.78 -21.05 -7.69
N ASP A 113 16.32 -22.02 -8.49
CA ASP A 113 16.89 -23.37 -8.48
C ASP A 113 18.29 -23.39 -9.13
N GLU A 114 18.56 -22.42 -10.01
CA GLU A 114 19.81 -22.28 -10.78
C GLU A 114 20.75 -21.20 -10.20
N THR A 115 20.35 -20.49 -9.14
CA THR A 115 21.17 -19.43 -8.51
C THR A 115 22.27 -20.00 -7.61
N ASP A 116 23.37 -19.24 -7.50
CA ASP A 116 24.53 -19.57 -6.67
C ASP A 116 24.15 -19.77 -5.19
N GLU A 117 24.76 -20.76 -4.53
CA GLU A 117 24.59 -21.05 -3.10
C GLU A 117 24.96 -19.86 -2.20
N THR A 118 25.73 -18.89 -2.73
CA THR A 118 26.11 -17.68 -2.00
C THR A 118 24.97 -16.66 -1.83
N ASP A 119 23.89 -16.76 -2.62
CA ASP A 119 22.72 -15.87 -2.52
C ASP A 119 21.74 -16.32 -1.42
N LYS A 120 22.11 -16.00 -0.17
CA LYS A 120 21.30 -16.35 1.01
C LYS A 120 19.91 -15.70 1.00
N LEU A 121 19.79 -14.46 0.53
CA LEU A 121 18.53 -13.70 0.59
C LEU A 121 17.56 -14.15 -0.51
N GLY A 122 18.07 -14.41 -1.71
CA GLY A 122 17.30 -15.05 -2.78
C GLY A 122 16.84 -16.45 -2.38
N LYS A 123 17.75 -17.27 -1.81
CA LYS A 123 17.38 -18.62 -1.33
C LYS A 123 16.35 -18.59 -0.21
N GLN A 124 16.48 -17.65 0.72
CA GLN A 124 15.49 -17.45 1.77
C GLN A 124 14.13 -17.08 1.18
N PHE A 125 14.08 -16.15 0.23
CA PHE A 125 12.83 -15.77 -0.44
C PHE A 125 12.18 -16.96 -1.13
N GLU A 126 12.95 -17.75 -1.89
CA GLU A 126 12.46 -18.97 -2.55
C GLU A 126 11.83 -19.95 -1.55
N LEU A 127 12.54 -20.28 -0.47
CA LEU A 127 12.07 -21.22 0.55
C LEU A 127 10.78 -20.73 1.22
N VAL A 128 10.70 -19.42 1.54
CA VAL A 128 9.49 -18.84 2.10
C VAL A 128 8.34 -18.94 1.10
N MET A 129 8.52 -18.55 -0.16
CA MET A 129 7.45 -18.62 -1.17
C MET A 129 6.97 -20.06 -1.42
N ARG A 130 7.89 -21.04 -1.43
CA ARG A 130 7.52 -22.47 -1.48
C ARG A 130 6.71 -22.88 -0.25
N ALA A 131 7.12 -22.48 0.96
CA ALA A 131 6.34 -22.73 2.18
C ALA A 131 4.94 -22.09 2.11
N GLN A 132 4.82 -20.85 1.61
CA GLN A 132 3.52 -20.18 1.43
C GLN A 132 2.60 -20.94 0.46
N MET A 133 3.14 -21.45 -0.65
CA MET A 133 2.36 -22.29 -1.56
C MET A 133 1.90 -23.59 -0.91
N MET A 134 2.78 -24.28 -0.18
CA MET A 134 2.47 -25.50 0.56
C MET A 134 1.36 -25.24 1.59
N GLN A 135 1.39 -24.10 2.29
CA GLN A 135 0.34 -23.68 3.22
C GLN A 135 -1.01 -23.52 2.52
N LYS A 136 -1.07 -22.81 1.39
CA LYS A 136 -2.31 -22.62 0.61
C LYS A 136 -2.84 -23.92 0.00
N ARG A 137 -1.97 -24.87 -0.31
CA ARG A 137 -2.33 -26.21 -0.80
C ARG A 137 -2.70 -27.19 0.31
N HIS A 138 -2.59 -26.77 1.58
CA HIS A 138 -2.79 -27.62 2.75
C HIS A 138 -1.91 -28.88 2.74
N GLU A 139 -0.65 -28.72 2.33
CA GLU A 139 0.35 -29.79 2.34
C GLU A 139 0.76 -30.20 3.78
N PRO A 140 1.36 -31.38 3.97
CA PRO A 140 1.74 -31.88 5.29
C PRO A 140 2.58 -30.91 6.13
N PRO A 141 2.23 -30.67 7.42
CA PRO A 141 2.95 -29.73 8.29
C PRO A 141 4.46 -29.96 8.39
N ASP A 142 4.92 -31.21 8.36
CA ASP A 142 6.35 -31.56 8.46
C ASP A 142 7.16 -31.05 7.25
N LEU A 143 6.57 -31.00 6.06
CA LEU A 143 7.24 -30.46 4.87
C LEU A 143 7.34 -28.94 4.96
N ILE A 144 6.27 -28.29 5.46
CA ILE A 144 6.26 -26.84 5.70
C ILE A 144 7.30 -26.48 6.77
N ALA A 145 7.36 -27.26 7.86
CA ALA A 145 8.34 -27.10 8.94
C ALA A 145 9.79 -27.11 8.41
N GLN A 146 10.12 -28.08 7.54
CA GLN A 146 11.46 -28.17 6.93
C GLN A 146 11.80 -26.94 6.09
N MET A 147 10.84 -26.39 5.34
CA MET A 147 11.05 -25.17 4.56
C MET A 147 11.23 -23.95 5.47
N CYS A 148 10.38 -23.80 6.49
CA CYS A 148 10.45 -22.69 7.45
C CYS A 148 11.76 -22.68 8.23
N GLU A 149 12.22 -23.85 8.72
CA GLU A 149 13.48 -23.99 9.45
C GLU A 149 14.67 -23.60 8.58
N LYS A 150 14.74 -24.12 7.34
CA LYS A 150 15.82 -23.77 6.40
C LYS A 150 15.80 -22.27 6.07
N ALA A 151 14.63 -21.69 5.83
CA ALA A 151 14.49 -20.28 5.47
C ALA A 151 14.95 -19.35 6.59
N VAL A 152 14.52 -19.59 7.83
CA VAL A 152 14.80 -18.68 8.94
C VAL A 152 16.27 -18.72 9.36
N LYS A 153 16.89 -19.91 9.35
CA LYS A 153 18.30 -20.10 9.73
C LYS A 153 19.29 -19.47 8.74
N LEU A 154 18.86 -19.10 7.54
CA LEU A 154 19.70 -18.36 6.58
C LEU A 154 20.08 -16.95 7.05
N THR A 155 19.20 -16.28 7.81
CA THR A 155 19.47 -14.91 8.32
C THR A 155 19.38 -14.79 9.84
N VAL A 156 18.80 -15.77 10.52
CA VAL A 156 18.70 -15.84 11.99
C VAL A 156 19.20 -17.22 12.46
N PRO A 157 20.52 -17.51 12.32
CA PRO A 157 21.07 -18.83 12.65
C PRO A 157 20.89 -19.21 14.13
N GLU A 158 20.92 -18.22 15.03
CA GLU A 158 20.82 -18.38 16.49
C GLU A 158 19.37 -18.27 17.03
N ILE A 159 18.36 -18.57 16.20
CA ILE A 159 16.92 -18.41 16.53
C ILE A 159 16.47 -19.15 17.80
N ASP A 160 17.10 -20.30 18.07
CA ASP A 160 16.80 -21.15 19.23
C ASP A 160 17.60 -20.74 20.48
N GLU A 161 18.66 -19.94 20.32
CA GLU A 161 19.63 -19.61 21.37
C GLU A 161 19.43 -18.21 21.93
N ARG A 162 18.90 -17.27 21.13
CA ARG A 162 18.70 -15.86 21.53
C ARG A 162 17.23 -15.46 21.53
N ALA A 163 16.87 -14.67 22.54
CA ALA A 163 15.57 -13.99 22.62
C ALA A 163 15.43 -12.96 21.49
N VAL A 164 14.22 -12.79 20.97
CA VAL A 164 13.92 -11.86 19.85
C VAL A 164 14.38 -10.43 20.17
N GLY A 165 14.23 -9.99 21.43
CA GLY A 165 14.62 -8.65 21.88
C GLY A 165 16.13 -8.34 21.83
N LYS A 166 16.97 -9.34 21.58
CA LYS A 166 18.43 -9.19 21.48
C LYS A 166 18.93 -9.18 20.03
N LEU A 167 18.04 -9.22 19.05
CA LEU A 167 18.36 -9.34 17.63
C LEU A 167 17.91 -8.07 16.89
N CYS A 168 18.57 -7.72 15.80
CA CYS A 168 18.11 -6.69 14.86
C CYS A 168 17.34 -7.36 13.72
N LEU A 169 16.02 -7.36 13.82
CA LEU A 169 15.11 -8.12 12.94
C LEU A 169 14.19 -7.21 12.15
N SER A 170 14.03 -7.54 10.88
CA SER A 170 13.01 -6.98 9.99
C SER A 170 11.65 -7.67 10.18
N VAL A 171 10.58 -7.04 9.68
CA VAL A 171 9.23 -7.63 9.68
C VAL A 171 9.18 -9.02 9.02
N HIS A 172 9.90 -9.20 7.91
CA HIS A 172 9.99 -10.51 7.26
C HIS A 172 10.65 -11.57 8.15
N GLU A 173 11.68 -11.21 8.93
CA GLU A 173 12.31 -12.13 9.88
C GLU A 173 11.41 -12.47 11.06
N LEU A 174 10.68 -11.49 11.59
CA LEU A 174 9.68 -11.74 12.62
C LEU A 174 8.62 -12.73 12.13
N ASP A 175 8.17 -12.58 10.88
CA ASP A 175 7.23 -13.52 10.26
C ASP A 175 7.83 -14.93 10.11
N MET A 176 9.06 -15.04 9.61
CA MET A 176 9.75 -16.32 9.49
C MET A 176 9.94 -17.00 10.86
N ILE A 177 10.24 -16.23 11.91
CA ILE A 177 10.33 -16.74 13.28
C ILE A 177 8.96 -17.26 13.76
N LEU A 178 7.86 -16.54 13.46
CA LEU A 178 6.51 -17.00 13.80
C LEU A 178 6.15 -18.29 13.09
N GLU A 179 6.40 -18.38 11.79
CA GLU A 179 6.11 -19.58 10.99
C GLU A 179 6.97 -20.77 11.44
N TYR A 180 8.28 -20.56 11.63
CA TYR A 180 9.16 -21.57 12.22
C TYR A 180 8.66 -22.05 13.58
N THR A 181 8.30 -21.14 14.48
CA THR A 181 7.82 -21.52 15.82
C THR A 181 6.49 -22.27 15.72
N LYS A 182 5.56 -21.83 14.87
CA LYS A 182 4.26 -22.49 14.68
C LYS A 182 4.39 -23.94 14.20
N TYR A 183 5.30 -24.21 13.26
CA TYR A 183 5.43 -25.54 12.66
C TYR A 183 6.45 -26.44 13.37
N CYS A 184 7.54 -25.88 13.90
CA CYS A 184 8.63 -26.66 14.52
C CYS A 184 8.54 -26.72 16.05
N HIS A 185 8.01 -25.69 16.71
CA HIS A 185 7.94 -25.58 18.18
C HIS A 185 6.60 -25.00 18.65
N PRO A 186 5.45 -25.62 18.28
CA PRO A 186 4.12 -25.06 18.54
C PRO A 186 3.86 -24.77 20.03
N GLU A 187 4.51 -25.51 20.93
CA GLU A 187 4.46 -25.32 22.38
C GLU A 187 5.06 -23.99 22.85
N LYS A 188 5.97 -23.39 22.06
CA LYS A 188 6.61 -22.10 22.33
C LYS A 188 5.93 -20.94 21.60
N LEU A 189 4.88 -21.19 20.82
CA LEU A 189 4.28 -20.14 19.96
C LEU A 189 3.74 -18.96 20.79
N ALA A 190 3.07 -19.23 21.91
CA ALA A 190 2.52 -18.18 22.77
C ALA A 190 3.63 -17.29 23.35
N SER A 191 4.70 -17.88 23.92
CA SER A 191 5.83 -17.11 24.46
C SER A 191 6.57 -16.34 23.38
N ARG A 192 6.76 -16.93 22.19
CA ARG A 192 7.38 -16.23 21.05
C ARG A 192 6.54 -15.04 20.58
N CYS A 193 5.21 -15.16 20.58
CA CYS A 193 4.33 -14.03 20.29
C CYS A 193 4.50 -12.90 21.32
N GLU A 194 4.67 -13.21 22.60
CA GLU A 194 4.94 -12.20 23.64
C GLU A 194 6.26 -11.46 23.43
N GLU A 195 7.32 -12.19 23.08
CA GLU A 195 8.61 -11.60 22.73
C GLU A 195 8.47 -10.64 21.53
N ILE A 196 7.77 -11.06 20.48
CA ILE A 196 7.55 -10.24 19.28
C ILE A 196 6.67 -9.04 19.59
N LEU A 197 5.58 -9.19 20.36
CA LEU A 197 4.75 -8.06 20.80
C LEU A 197 5.57 -7.03 21.57
N THR A 198 6.56 -7.47 22.35
CA THR A 198 7.46 -6.58 23.07
C THR A 198 8.46 -5.91 22.14
N TYR A 199 9.00 -6.64 21.16
CA TYR A 199 9.93 -6.13 20.15
C TYR A 199 9.32 -5.05 19.26
N ILE A 200 8.11 -5.30 18.75
CA ILE A 200 7.40 -4.38 17.85
C ILE A 200 6.76 -3.18 18.57
N LYS A 201 6.71 -3.19 19.91
CA LYS A 201 6.12 -2.11 20.74
C LYS A 201 6.96 -0.83 20.78
N SER A 202 7.80 -0.60 19.78
CA SER A 202 8.77 0.48 19.76
C SER A 202 8.62 1.38 18.54
N ASP A 203 9.12 2.60 18.70
CA ASP A 203 9.29 3.67 17.71
C ASP A 203 10.09 3.29 16.45
N MET A 204 10.48 2.02 16.33
CA MET A 204 11.31 1.49 15.27
C MET A 204 10.54 1.28 13.98
N PHE A 205 9.31 0.76 14.04
CA PHE A 205 8.50 0.48 12.85
C PHE A 205 7.53 1.61 12.53
N ASP A 206 7.42 1.97 11.25
CA ASP A 206 6.32 2.80 10.79
C ASP A 206 4.97 2.06 10.83
N ILE A 207 3.88 2.81 10.65
CA ILE A 207 2.52 2.27 10.71
C ILE A 207 2.30 1.13 9.70
N TYR A 208 2.91 1.21 8.51
CA TYR A 208 2.75 0.21 7.46
C TYR A 208 3.47 -1.10 7.78
N SER A 209 4.67 -1.01 8.34
CA SER A 209 5.47 -2.15 8.82
C SER A 209 4.81 -2.79 10.04
N TYR A 210 4.29 -1.97 10.96
CA TYR A 210 3.59 -2.45 12.16
C TYR A 210 2.35 -3.27 11.81
N VAL A 211 1.45 -2.73 10.97
CA VAL A 211 0.20 -3.43 10.61
C VAL A 211 0.44 -4.68 9.77
N LYS A 212 1.61 -4.83 9.15
CA LYS A 212 2.02 -6.02 8.43
C LYS A 212 2.29 -7.21 9.37
N ILE A 213 2.75 -7.00 10.60
CA ILE A 213 3.11 -8.11 11.51
C ILE A 213 2.20 -8.20 12.74
N TYR A 214 1.82 -7.07 13.33
CA TYR A 214 1.11 -7.03 14.62
C TYR A 214 -0.19 -7.84 14.60
N PRO A 215 -1.10 -7.71 13.61
CA PRO A 215 -2.35 -8.46 13.57
C PRO A 215 -2.14 -9.98 13.58
N LYS A 216 -1.13 -10.44 12.83
CA LYS A 216 -0.75 -11.86 12.78
C LYS A 216 -0.27 -12.36 14.12
N VAL A 217 0.58 -11.59 14.81
CA VAL A 217 1.10 -11.95 16.15
C VAL A 217 -0.04 -12.06 17.16
N VAL A 218 -1.00 -11.13 17.14
CA VAL A 218 -2.18 -11.18 18.03
C VAL A 218 -3.05 -12.41 17.73
N TYR A 219 -3.27 -12.73 16.45
CA TYR A 219 -3.98 -13.94 16.04
C TYR A 219 -3.24 -15.22 16.49
N TYR A 220 -1.92 -15.28 16.30
CA TYR A 220 -1.11 -16.44 16.70
C TYR A 220 -1.04 -16.61 18.22
N LEU A 221 -0.97 -15.51 18.98
CA LEU A 221 -1.08 -15.54 20.44
C LEU A 221 -2.46 -16.08 20.86
N TYR A 222 -3.54 -15.66 20.21
CA TYR A 222 -4.88 -16.14 20.51
C TYR A 222 -5.01 -17.66 20.28
N ILE A 223 -4.61 -18.18 19.12
CA ILE A 223 -4.75 -19.62 18.81
C ILE A 223 -3.82 -20.51 19.64
N SER A 224 -2.69 -19.97 20.12
CA SER A 224 -1.73 -20.72 20.95
C SER A 224 -2.00 -20.62 22.46
N THR A 225 -2.85 -19.69 22.89
CA THR A 225 -3.22 -19.53 24.31
C THR A 225 -4.45 -20.36 24.64
N PRO A 226 -4.37 -21.35 25.54
CA PRO A 226 -5.54 -22.13 25.97
C PRO A 226 -6.62 -21.24 26.58
N GLU A 227 -7.89 -21.58 26.34
CA GLU A 227 -9.03 -20.80 26.83
C GLU A 227 -8.99 -20.56 28.35
N ALA A 228 -8.61 -21.57 29.14
CA ALA A 228 -8.54 -21.48 30.59
C ALA A 228 -7.50 -20.46 31.11
N ALA A 229 -6.45 -20.19 30.32
CA ALA A 229 -5.40 -19.23 30.64
C ALA A 229 -5.62 -17.85 29.98
N ARG A 230 -6.71 -17.68 29.22
CA ARG A 230 -6.92 -16.51 28.38
C ARG A 230 -7.43 -15.31 29.19
N ASP A 231 -6.60 -14.28 29.27
CA ASP A 231 -7.02 -12.96 29.73
C ASP A 231 -7.79 -12.24 28.62
N TRP A 232 -9.12 -12.27 28.71
CA TRP A 232 -10.02 -11.62 27.76
C TRP A 232 -9.89 -10.09 27.76
N THR A 233 -9.58 -9.46 28.89
CA THR A 233 -9.37 -8.01 28.95
C THR A 233 -8.13 -7.60 28.15
N ARG A 234 -7.03 -8.35 28.31
CA ARG A 234 -5.81 -8.13 27.53
C ARG A 234 -5.98 -8.48 26.06
N THR A 235 -6.61 -9.62 25.75
CA THR A 235 -6.87 -10.07 24.38
C THR A 235 -7.66 -9.03 23.60
N LEU A 236 -8.77 -8.54 24.16
CA LEU A 236 -9.58 -7.50 23.53
C LEU A 236 -8.82 -6.18 23.34
N ARG A 237 -7.93 -5.81 24.27
CA ARG A 237 -7.07 -4.63 24.12
C ARG A 237 -6.15 -4.77 22.91
N LEU A 238 -5.48 -5.93 22.78
CA LEU A 238 -4.58 -6.21 21.66
C LEU A 238 -5.33 -6.21 20.32
N CYS A 239 -6.49 -6.89 20.25
CA CYS A 239 -7.33 -6.93 19.05
C CYS A 239 -7.82 -5.53 18.66
N ASN A 240 -8.32 -4.73 19.62
CA ASN A 240 -8.81 -3.39 19.33
C ASN A 240 -7.70 -2.46 18.82
N ASP A 241 -6.49 -2.55 19.38
CA ASP A 241 -5.35 -1.80 18.84
C ASP A 241 -5.05 -2.22 17.39
N GLY A 242 -4.95 -3.52 17.13
CA GLY A 242 -4.68 -4.04 15.77
C GLY A 242 -5.74 -3.62 14.75
N ILE A 243 -7.02 -3.76 15.09
CA ILE A 243 -8.16 -3.32 14.27
C ILE A 243 -8.06 -1.82 13.99
N GLU A 244 -7.77 -1.00 15.00
CA GLU A 244 -7.72 0.45 14.84
C GLU A 244 -6.54 0.91 13.98
N GLN A 245 -5.39 0.25 14.09
CA GLN A 245 -4.24 0.50 13.21
C GLN A 245 -4.53 0.09 11.77
N LEU A 246 -5.14 -1.09 11.55
CA LEU A 246 -5.56 -1.56 10.23
C LEU A 246 -6.57 -0.62 9.57
N ARG A 247 -7.58 -0.15 10.33
CA ARG A 247 -8.54 0.87 9.87
C ARG A 247 -7.87 2.17 9.49
N THR A 248 -6.85 2.58 10.24
CA THR A 248 -6.11 3.82 9.96
C THR A 248 -5.21 3.69 8.73
N ALA A 249 -4.59 2.52 8.52
CA ALA A 249 -3.78 2.23 7.35
C ALA A 249 -4.61 1.86 6.10
N GLY A 250 -5.91 1.57 6.27
CA GLY A 250 -6.78 1.08 5.19
C GLY A 250 -6.36 -0.31 4.68
N ARG A 251 -5.99 -1.21 5.61
CA ARG A 251 -5.48 -2.56 5.31
C ARG A 251 -6.33 -3.65 5.96
N MET A 252 -6.30 -4.85 5.39
CA MET A 252 -7.11 -5.99 5.80
C MET A 252 -6.33 -7.18 6.39
N TYR A 253 -5.03 -7.04 6.65
CA TYR A 253 -4.21 -8.14 7.19
C TYR A 253 -4.77 -8.68 8.51
N TYR A 254 -5.20 -9.95 8.53
CA TYR A 254 -5.85 -10.59 9.68
C TYR A 254 -7.05 -9.82 10.26
N LEU A 255 -7.64 -8.87 9.52
CA LEU A 255 -8.69 -8.00 10.03
C LEU A 255 -9.92 -8.81 10.43
N TRP A 256 -10.31 -9.76 9.58
CA TRP A 256 -11.47 -10.60 9.79
C TRP A 256 -11.29 -11.51 11.02
N GLU A 257 -10.11 -12.12 11.19
CA GLU A 257 -9.76 -12.94 12.35
C GLU A 257 -9.78 -12.13 13.65
N LEU A 258 -9.22 -10.92 13.65
CA LEU A 258 -9.26 -10.05 14.83
C LEU A 258 -10.69 -9.63 15.20
N LEU A 259 -11.56 -9.43 14.21
CA LEU A 259 -12.98 -9.13 14.43
C LEU A 259 -13.72 -10.34 15.01
N GLU A 260 -13.43 -11.56 14.55
CA GLU A 260 -13.96 -12.79 15.18
C GLU A 260 -13.54 -12.90 16.65
N ILE A 261 -12.25 -12.73 16.95
CA ILE A 261 -11.73 -12.79 18.33
C ILE A 261 -12.38 -11.73 19.20
N LYS A 262 -12.53 -10.50 18.65
CA LYS A 262 -13.20 -9.40 19.35
C LYS A 262 -14.65 -9.73 19.68
N LYS A 263 -15.41 -10.25 18.71
CA LYS A 263 -16.82 -10.64 18.89
C LYS A 263 -16.97 -11.74 19.93
N GLU A 264 -16.10 -12.76 19.89
CA GLU A 264 -16.09 -13.85 20.88
C GLU A 264 -15.82 -13.31 22.29
N GLY A 265 -14.75 -12.52 22.46
CA GLY A 265 -14.36 -12.00 23.77
C GLY A 265 -15.41 -11.07 24.38
N MET A 266 -16.04 -10.23 23.56
CA MET A 266 -17.11 -9.34 24.02
C MET A 266 -18.36 -10.13 24.44
N THR A 267 -18.74 -11.17 23.68
CA THR A 267 -19.85 -12.07 24.04
C THR A 267 -19.58 -12.77 25.38
N LYS A 268 -18.35 -13.25 25.60
CA LYS A 268 -17.96 -13.87 26.88
C LYS A 268 -18.00 -12.90 28.05
N LEU A 269 -17.54 -11.66 27.86
CA LEU A 269 -17.64 -10.63 28.90
C LEU A 269 -19.11 -10.27 29.17
N TYR A 270 -19.93 -10.14 28.14
CA TYR A 270 -21.37 -9.85 28.26
C TYR A 270 -22.09 -10.83 29.17
N HIS A 271 -21.82 -12.13 29.02
CA HIS A 271 -22.41 -13.17 29.88
C HIS A 271 -21.85 -13.19 31.32
N LYS A 272 -20.69 -12.56 31.58
CA LYS A 272 -20.07 -12.46 32.92
C LYS A 272 -20.48 -11.19 33.68
N VAL A 273 -21.12 -10.22 33.03
CA VAL A 273 -21.62 -9.01 33.71
C VAL A 273 -22.85 -9.38 34.54
N GLY A 274 -22.70 -9.42 35.87
CA GLY A 274 -23.83 -9.57 36.79
C GLY A 274 -24.74 -8.34 36.83
N ASP A 275 -25.99 -8.51 37.26
CA ASP A 275 -27.04 -7.49 37.22
C ASP A 275 -26.69 -6.17 37.96
N SER A 276 -25.78 -6.23 38.93
CA SER A 276 -25.38 -5.09 39.75
C SER A 276 -24.29 -4.19 39.12
N LYS A 277 -23.56 -4.65 38.09
CA LYS A 277 -22.58 -3.84 37.32
C LYS A 277 -23.19 -3.29 36.03
N GLY A 278 -24.32 -2.60 36.18
CA GLY A 278 -24.76 -1.48 35.35
C GLY A 278 -25.21 -1.83 33.92
N ALA A 279 -26.51 -1.66 33.65
CA ALA A 279 -27.13 -1.77 32.33
C ALA A 279 -26.32 -1.08 31.19
N ILE A 280 -25.62 0.01 31.50
CA ILE A 280 -24.75 0.75 30.57
C ILE A 280 -23.60 -0.11 30.02
N THR A 281 -22.93 -0.91 30.87
CA THR A 281 -21.83 -1.80 30.45
C THR A 281 -22.36 -2.89 29.52
N LYS A 282 -23.52 -3.45 29.86
CA LYS A 282 -24.18 -4.49 29.08
C LYS A 282 -24.60 -3.97 27.70
N GLN A 283 -25.22 -2.78 27.65
CA GLN A 283 -25.57 -2.11 26.39
C GLN A 283 -24.34 -1.78 25.54
N THR A 284 -23.24 -1.33 26.16
CA THR A 284 -22.00 -1.00 25.43
C THR A 284 -21.40 -2.25 24.78
N LEU A 285 -21.38 -3.37 25.51
CA LEU A 285 -20.91 -4.66 24.98
C LEU A 285 -21.83 -5.16 23.86
N GLU A 286 -23.15 -5.09 24.04
CA GLU A 286 -24.13 -5.49 23.03
C GLU A 286 -23.98 -4.69 21.73
N ASN A 287 -23.91 -3.36 21.83
CA ASN A 287 -23.67 -2.49 20.67
C ASN A 287 -22.36 -2.85 19.96
N SER A 288 -21.29 -3.10 20.72
CA SER A 288 -20.00 -3.44 20.14
C SER A 288 -19.99 -4.84 19.49
N ILE A 289 -20.72 -5.81 20.04
CA ILE A 289 -20.92 -7.14 19.43
C ILE A 289 -21.68 -6.99 18.11
N HIS A 290 -22.76 -6.21 18.12
CA HIS A 290 -23.57 -5.95 16.94
C HIS A 290 -22.76 -5.28 15.83
N THR A 291 -22.09 -4.15 16.12
CA THR A 291 -21.22 -3.47 15.14
C THR A 291 -20.11 -4.38 14.61
N THR A 292 -19.52 -5.23 15.47
CA THR A 292 -18.48 -6.17 15.01
C THR A 292 -19.07 -7.24 14.10
N ALA A 293 -20.30 -7.71 14.35
CA ALA A 293 -21.00 -8.64 13.48
C ALA A 293 -21.32 -8.00 12.12
N GLU A 294 -21.84 -6.77 12.09
CA GLU A 294 -22.08 -6.03 10.85
C GLU A 294 -20.81 -5.88 10.01
N TRP A 295 -19.66 -5.61 10.65
CA TRP A 295 -18.38 -5.49 9.95
C TRP A 295 -17.93 -6.82 9.34
N LEU A 296 -18.11 -7.93 10.06
CA LEU A 296 -17.83 -9.28 9.54
C LEU A 296 -18.73 -9.57 8.33
N ASP A 297 -20.04 -9.33 8.44
CA ASP A 297 -21.01 -9.58 7.37
C ASP A 297 -20.70 -8.73 6.12
N ALA A 298 -20.27 -7.48 6.30
CA ALA A 298 -19.87 -6.61 5.19
C ALA A 298 -18.58 -7.05 4.49
N LEU A 299 -17.60 -7.56 5.24
CA LEU A 299 -16.41 -8.18 4.66
C LEU A 299 -16.78 -9.46 3.91
N ASP A 300 -17.62 -10.32 4.50
CA ASP A 300 -18.11 -11.55 3.88
C ASP A 300 -18.85 -11.24 2.57
N PHE A 301 -19.69 -10.21 2.57
CA PHE A 301 -20.38 -9.73 1.39
C PHE A 301 -19.40 -9.36 0.27
N VAL A 302 -18.37 -8.57 0.57
CA VAL A 302 -17.34 -8.17 -0.41
C VAL A 302 -16.58 -9.39 -0.94
N HIS A 303 -16.17 -10.30 -0.05
CA HIS A 303 -15.43 -11.49 -0.44
C HIS A 303 -16.26 -12.43 -1.33
N ASN A 304 -17.54 -12.64 -0.99
CA ASN A 304 -18.48 -13.41 -1.78
C ASN A 304 -18.70 -12.78 -3.15
N LEU A 305 -18.88 -11.45 -3.20
CA LEU A 305 -19.05 -10.72 -4.45
C LEU A 305 -17.82 -10.82 -5.36
N CYS A 306 -16.61 -10.85 -4.78
CA CYS A 306 -15.36 -10.97 -5.53
C CYS A 306 -14.95 -12.42 -5.85
N GLY A 307 -15.65 -13.42 -5.29
CA GLY A 307 -15.27 -14.83 -5.39
C GLY A 307 -13.92 -15.12 -4.74
N THR A 308 -13.69 -14.59 -3.54
CA THR A 308 -12.42 -14.68 -2.81
C THR A 308 -12.62 -15.22 -1.39
N HIS A 309 -11.53 -15.63 -0.75
CA HIS A 309 -11.55 -16.10 0.63
C HIS A 309 -11.23 -14.96 1.60
N ARG A 310 -11.93 -14.93 2.74
CA ARG A 310 -11.84 -13.86 3.76
C ARG A 310 -10.74 -14.04 4.79
N ARG A 311 -10.38 -15.31 5.06
CA ARG A 311 -9.33 -15.67 6.02
C ARG A 311 -7.96 -15.54 5.36
N MET A 312 -6.97 -15.14 6.14
CA MET A 312 -5.57 -15.10 5.72
C MET A 312 -5.05 -16.52 5.54
N GLU A 313 -4.65 -16.85 4.32
CA GLU A 313 -4.10 -18.18 3.97
C GLU A 313 -2.58 -18.16 3.77
N SER A 314 -1.99 -16.96 3.64
CA SER A 314 -0.56 -16.80 3.39
C SER A 314 -0.04 -15.47 3.95
N SER A 315 1.27 -15.35 3.96
CA SER A 315 2.06 -14.18 4.37
C SER A 315 2.73 -13.48 3.19
N CYS A 316 2.30 -13.78 1.95
CA CYS A 316 2.86 -13.19 0.74
C CYS A 316 2.69 -11.66 0.70
N TYR A 317 1.65 -11.12 1.34
CA TYR A 317 1.44 -9.69 1.52
C TYR A 317 2.62 -8.93 2.17
N LEU A 318 3.46 -9.59 2.97
CA LEU A 318 4.66 -8.98 3.54
C LEU A 318 5.68 -8.58 2.47
N TYR A 319 5.74 -9.37 1.40
CA TYR A 319 6.69 -9.28 0.30
C TYR A 319 6.18 -8.42 -0.87
N GLN A 320 4.98 -7.86 -0.76
CA GLN A 320 4.44 -6.92 -1.73
C GLN A 320 5.22 -5.60 -1.68
N GLN A 321 5.77 -5.18 -2.82
CA GLN A 321 6.47 -3.91 -3.02
C GLN A 321 5.85 -3.22 -4.23
N LYS A 322 5.10 -2.15 -4.00
CA LYS A 322 4.30 -1.47 -5.05
C LYS A 322 5.02 -0.24 -5.61
N GLU A 323 4.53 0.26 -6.74
CA GLU A 323 4.93 1.54 -7.36
C GLU A 323 6.44 1.60 -7.72
N ALA A 324 6.98 0.52 -8.32
CA ALA A 324 8.36 0.50 -8.82
C ALA A 324 8.43 0.70 -10.34
N TYR A 325 9.38 1.52 -10.77
CA TYR A 325 9.57 1.91 -12.17
C TYR A 325 11.01 1.70 -12.61
N CYS A 326 11.20 1.19 -13.83
CA CYS A 326 12.53 1.09 -14.44
C CYS A 326 13.03 2.48 -14.86
N ILE A 327 14.18 2.92 -14.34
CA ILE A 327 14.82 4.20 -14.66
C ILE A 327 14.96 4.40 -16.19
N SER A 328 15.41 3.36 -16.89
CA SER A 328 15.60 3.40 -18.35
C SER A 328 14.28 3.69 -19.08
N ASP A 329 13.18 3.07 -18.63
CA ASP A 329 11.86 3.26 -19.23
C ASP A 329 11.27 4.62 -18.92
N VAL A 330 11.43 5.09 -17.68
CA VAL A 330 11.04 6.44 -17.27
C VAL A 330 11.73 7.49 -18.13
N ILE A 331 13.06 7.41 -18.26
CA ILE A 331 13.84 8.35 -19.09
C ILE A 331 13.38 8.29 -20.55
N ARG A 332 13.31 7.10 -21.13
CA ARG A 332 12.93 6.92 -22.53
C ARG A 332 11.53 7.50 -22.81
N ARG A 333 10.52 7.06 -22.04
CA ARG A 333 9.12 7.48 -22.20
C ARG A 333 8.99 8.99 -22.00
N ARG A 334 9.56 9.54 -20.93
CA ARG A 334 9.48 10.97 -20.64
C ARG A 334 10.19 11.82 -21.70
N ARG A 335 11.37 11.41 -22.16
CA ARG A 335 12.11 12.06 -23.25
C ARG A 335 11.28 12.11 -24.53
N GLU A 336 10.68 10.99 -24.91
CA GLU A 336 9.85 10.87 -26.11
C GLU A 336 8.57 11.70 -26.03
N MET A 337 7.90 11.71 -24.88
CA MET A 337 6.76 12.57 -24.61
C MET A 337 7.12 14.05 -24.85
N LEU A 338 8.24 14.50 -24.28
CA LEU A 338 8.73 15.87 -24.41
C LEU A 338 9.34 16.19 -25.78
N GLY A 339 9.44 15.21 -26.70
CA GLY A 339 10.05 15.38 -28.01
C GLY A 339 11.54 15.72 -27.96
N LEU A 340 12.23 15.31 -26.89
CA LEU A 340 13.65 15.58 -26.70
C LEU A 340 14.50 14.56 -27.48
N THR A 341 15.52 15.03 -28.18
CA THR A 341 16.56 14.15 -28.74
C THR A 341 17.51 13.68 -27.65
N LYS A 342 18.20 12.56 -27.85
CA LYS A 342 19.21 12.06 -26.91
C LYS A 342 20.32 13.10 -26.70
N LYS A 343 20.78 13.73 -27.78
CA LYS A 343 21.72 14.87 -27.74
C LYS A 343 21.24 16.02 -26.85
N LYS A 344 19.98 16.45 -27.00
CA LYS A 344 19.44 17.56 -26.19
C LYS A 344 19.29 17.17 -24.72
N LEU A 345 18.88 15.94 -24.44
CA LEU A 345 18.78 15.45 -23.07
C LEU A 345 20.16 15.38 -22.40
N CYS A 346 21.17 14.80 -23.06
CA CYS A 346 22.47 14.56 -22.44
C CYS A 346 23.37 15.81 -22.30
N GLU A 347 23.07 16.90 -23.01
CA GLU A 347 23.85 18.15 -23.00
C GLU A 347 24.14 18.66 -21.59
N GLY A 348 25.43 18.85 -21.26
CA GLY A 348 25.89 19.29 -19.94
C GLY A 348 25.85 18.23 -18.84
N ILE A 349 25.44 16.98 -19.14
CA ILE A 349 25.27 15.91 -18.15
C ILE A 349 26.13 14.69 -18.49
N CYS A 350 25.96 14.11 -19.68
CA CYS A 350 26.68 12.91 -20.12
C CYS A 350 26.76 12.81 -21.65
N SER A 351 27.35 11.73 -22.17
CA SER A 351 27.43 11.51 -23.62
C SER A 351 26.14 10.94 -24.21
N GLU A 352 25.84 11.26 -25.47
CA GLU A 352 24.67 10.71 -26.18
C GLU A 352 24.70 9.18 -26.25
N LYS A 353 25.89 8.58 -26.34
CA LYS A 353 26.11 7.13 -26.27
C LYS A 353 25.67 6.55 -24.92
N THR A 354 25.83 7.29 -23.83
CA THR A 354 25.38 6.87 -22.48
C THR A 354 23.87 6.76 -22.44
N ILE A 355 23.14 7.77 -22.94
CA ILE A 355 21.67 7.72 -23.04
C ILE A 355 21.22 6.56 -23.94
N GLY A 356 21.85 6.41 -25.11
CA GLY A 356 21.53 5.31 -26.03
C GLY A 356 21.71 3.92 -25.40
N ARG A 357 22.75 3.74 -24.59
CA ARG A 357 22.97 2.49 -23.85
C ARG A 357 22.03 2.33 -22.66
N LEU A 358 21.71 3.40 -21.94
CA LEU A 358 20.80 3.40 -20.81
C LEU A 358 19.40 2.98 -21.24
N GLU A 359 18.85 3.64 -22.26
CA GLU A 359 17.53 3.31 -22.82
C GLU A 359 17.47 1.90 -23.45
N ALA A 360 18.63 1.35 -23.80
CA ALA A 360 18.76 -0.03 -24.29
C ALA A 360 19.06 -1.04 -23.16
N ASN A 361 19.05 -0.62 -21.90
CA ASN A 361 19.36 -1.43 -20.71
C ASN A 361 20.78 -2.04 -20.71
N LYS A 362 21.75 -1.34 -21.28
CA LYS A 362 23.16 -1.80 -21.45
C LYS A 362 24.18 -1.06 -20.58
N THR A 363 23.73 -0.20 -19.67
CA THR A 363 24.61 0.52 -18.74
C THR A 363 23.85 1.01 -17.51
N LYS A 364 24.56 1.09 -16.38
CA LYS A 364 24.11 1.67 -15.11
C LYS A 364 24.94 2.93 -14.85
N PRO A 365 24.48 4.13 -15.26
CA PRO A 365 25.22 5.36 -15.02
C PRO A 365 25.25 5.68 -13.52
N HIS A 366 26.18 6.56 -13.12
CA HIS A 366 26.23 7.08 -11.76
C HIS A 366 24.90 7.73 -11.38
N ILE A 367 24.46 7.60 -10.12
CA ILE A 367 23.14 8.08 -9.68
C ILE A 367 22.96 9.58 -9.92
N GLU A 368 24.03 10.36 -9.74
CA GLU A 368 24.05 11.79 -10.03
C GLU A 368 23.69 12.11 -11.49
N VAL A 369 24.12 11.28 -12.44
CA VAL A 369 23.74 11.42 -13.85
C VAL A 369 22.25 11.17 -14.02
N VAL A 370 21.69 10.17 -13.36
CA VAL A 370 20.24 9.89 -13.41
C VAL A 370 19.45 11.06 -12.84
N ARG A 371 19.86 11.61 -11.68
CA ARG A 371 19.26 12.78 -11.06
C ARG A 371 19.18 13.96 -12.02
N LEU A 372 20.31 14.35 -12.61
CA LEU A 372 20.37 15.47 -13.54
C LEU A 372 19.51 15.25 -14.79
N LEU A 373 19.41 14.00 -15.27
CA LEU A 373 18.53 13.65 -16.39
C LEU A 373 17.06 13.78 -16.03
N PHE A 374 16.66 13.36 -14.83
CA PHE A 374 15.29 13.49 -14.32
C PHE A 374 14.91 14.96 -14.16
N GLU A 375 15.77 15.75 -13.51
CA GLU A 375 15.57 17.19 -13.31
C GLU A 375 15.40 17.93 -14.65
N LYS A 376 16.21 17.58 -15.67
CA LYS A 376 16.10 18.16 -17.01
C LYS A 376 14.79 17.81 -17.74
N MET A 377 14.05 16.81 -17.26
CA MET A 377 12.72 16.42 -17.73
C MET A 377 11.60 16.83 -16.77
N ASN A 378 11.89 17.72 -15.81
CA ASN A 378 11.01 18.20 -14.76
C ASN A 378 10.47 17.08 -13.85
N LEU A 379 11.29 16.07 -13.59
CA LEU A 379 11.03 15.03 -12.59
C LEU A 379 11.90 15.28 -11.37
N SER A 380 11.48 14.79 -10.20
CA SER A 380 12.36 14.77 -9.02
C SER A 380 13.47 13.75 -9.29
N GLY A 381 14.72 14.08 -9.01
CA GLY A 381 15.82 13.12 -9.13
C GLY A 381 15.94 12.13 -7.96
N GLU A 382 14.99 12.13 -7.03
CA GLU A 382 14.95 11.22 -5.87
C GLU A 382 14.79 9.77 -6.31
N TYR A 383 15.52 8.86 -5.67
CA TYR A 383 15.40 7.43 -5.91
C TYR A 383 14.06 6.85 -5.40
N GLN A 384 13.56 7.40 -4.29
CA GLN A 384 12.26 7.13 -3.70
C GLN A 384 11.54 8.44 -3.48
N ARG A 385 10.28 8.52 -3.94
CA ARG A 385 9.57 9.80 -4.02
C ARG A 385 8.20 9.75 -3.36
N LEU A 386 7.95 10.73 -2.49
CA LEU A 386 6.63 11.15 -2.03
C LEU A 386 6.02 12.18 -3.00
N GLN A 387 4.77 12.58 -2.77
CA GLN A 387 4.10 13.55 -3.65
C GLN A 387 4.71 14.97 -3.62
N VAL A 388 5.64 15.24 -2.69
CA VAL A 388 6.40 16.49 -2.53
C VAL A 388 7.90 16.21 -2.49
N VAL A 389 8.72 17.20 -2.82
CA VAL A 389 10.19 17.18 -2.78
C VAL A 389 10.68 18.01 -1.60
N THR A 390 11.30 17.35 -0.62
CA THR A 390 11.83 17.99 0.59
C THR A 390 12.73 17.04 1.37
N ASP A 391 13.73 17.60 2.05
CA ASP A 391 14.55 16.93 3.07
C ASP A 391 13.97 17.06 4.49
N ASP A 392 12.86 17.80 4.66
CA ASP A 392 12.21 18.03 5.95
C ASP A 392 11.00 17.12 6.19
N VAL A 393 11.14 16.22 7.15
CA VAL A 393 10.10 15.24 7.53
C VAL A 393 8.83 15.74 8.10
N ARG A 394 8.88 16.94 8.65
CA ARG A 394 7.67 17.53 9.20
C ARG A 394 6.65 17.68 8.06
N ALA A 395 7.11 17.82 6.82
CA ALA A 395 6.27 17.77 5.63
C ALA A 395 5.52 16.43 5.47
N PHE A 396 6.14 15.28 5.74
CA PHE A 396 5.56 13.96 5.39
C PHE A 396 4.30 13.65 6.20
N THR A 397 4.32 13.94 7.49
CA THR A 397 3.13 13.79 8.34
C THR A 397 2.03 14.78 7.96
N ILE A 398 2.40 16.00 7.57
CA ILE A 398 1.44 16.99 7.09
C ILE A 398 0.81 16.52 5.76
N VAL A 399 1.60 15.98 4.83
CA VAL A 399 1.13 15.41 3.56
C VAL A 399 0.17 14.24 3.79
N ASN A 400 0.52 13.30 4.69
CA ASN A 400 -0.36 12.19 5.06
C ASN A 400 -1.69 12.68 5.66
N GLU A 401 -1.63 13.70 6.52
CA GLU A 401 -2.82 14.30 7.12
C GLU A 401 -3.67 15.06 6.10
N ILE A 402 -3.04 15.78 5.15
CA ILE A 402 -3.72 16.44 4.03
C ILE A 402 -4.48 15.41 3.21
N MET A 403 -3.86 14.28 2.85
CA MET A 403 -4.53 13.21 2.10
C MET A 403 -5.75 12.68 2.85
N ARG A 404 -5.63 12.45 4.17
CA ARG A 404 -6.74 12.00 5.02
C ARG A 404 -7.88 13.01 5.08
N CYS A 405 -7.57 14.28 5.35
CA CYS A 405 -8.57 15.36 5.43
C CYS A 405 -9.25 15.60 4.09
N ASN A 406 -8.50 15.60 2.99
CA ASN A 406 -9.04 15.78 1.65
C ASN A 406 -10.00 14.66 1.26
N ASN A 407 -9.68 13.41 1.62
CA ASN A 407 -10.56 12.25 1.40
C ASN A 407 -11.85 12.32 2.21
N ASN A 408 -11.79 12.87 3.43
CA ASN A 408 -12.95 13.07 4.31
C ASN A 408 -13.68 14.40 4.10
N ARG A 409 -13.30 15.18 3.08
CA ARG A 409 -13.86 16.51 2.78
C ARG A 409 -13.81 17.48 3.98
N ASP A 410 -12.80 17.35 4.84
CA ASP A 410 -12.50 18.34 5.88
C ASP A 410 -11.73 19.51 5.27
N LEU A 411 -12.47 20.40 4.60
CA LEU A 411 -11.91 21.46 3.76
C LEU A 411 -11.10 22.47 4.58
N ALA A 412 -11.64 22.92 5.71
CA ALA A 412 -11.00 23.91 6.57
C ALA A 412 -9.67 23.41 7.16
N LYS A 413 -9.64 22.15 7.62
CA LYS A 413 -8.40 21.56 8.12
C LYS A 413 -7.38 21.34 7.00
N THR A 414 -7.84 20.96 5.81
CA THR A 414 -6.99 20.82 4.62
C THR A 414 -6.29 22.13 4.28
N GLU A 415 -7.00 23.27 4.22
CA GLU A 415 -6.41 24.60 3.96
C GLU A 415 -5.36 24.98 5.00
N LYS A 416 -5.66 24.78 6.29
CA LYS A 416 -4.71 25.06 7.38
C LYS A 416 -3.43 24.23 7.25
N LEU A 417 -3.55 22.97 6.89
CA LEU A 417 -2.40 22.08 6.69
C LEU A 417 -1.58 22.45 5.47
N LEU A 418 -2.21 22.88 4.36
CA LEU A 418 -1.50 23.35 3.17
C LEU A 418 -0.66 24.59 3.46
N LEU A 419 -1.18 25.56 4.23
CA LEU A 419 -0.41 26.72 4.69
C LEU A 419 0.73 26.31 5.64
N GLY A 420 0.49 25.31 6.50
CA GLY A 420 1.52 24.77 7.40
C GLY A 420 2.65 24.07 6.65
N LEU A 421 2.35 23.44 5.51
CA LEU A 421 3.29 22.68 4.70
C LEU A 421 4.37 23.58 4.05
N GLU A 422 4.02 24.82 3.68
CA GLU A 422 4.96 25.79 3.06
C GLU A 422 6.20 26.08 3.92
N LYS A 423 6.13 25.83 5.22
CA LYS A 423 7.28 26.00 6.14
C LYS A 423 8.36 24.94 5.94
N TYR A 424 8.02 23.85 5.27
CA TYR A 424 8.84 22.64 5.15
C TYR A 424 9.09 22.23 3.70
N ILE A 425 8.50 22.92 2.72
CA ILE A 425 8.70 22.65 1.29
C ILE A 425 8.98 23.95 0.55
N SER A 426 9.88 23.92 -0.43
CA SER A 426 10.14 25.08 -1.30
C SER A 426 9.05 25.20 -2.36
N MET A 427 8.38 26.35 -2.42
CA MET A 427 7.38 26.68 -3.45
C MET A 427 7.99 27.13 -4.79
N GLU A 428 9.30 27.34 -4.84
CA GLU A 428 10.05 27.54 -6.09
C GLU A 428 10.21 26.22 -6.87
N ASN A 429 10.09 25.07 -6.17
CA ASN A 429 10.09 23.78 -6.83
C ASN A 429 8.72 23.53 -7.51
N PRO A 430 8.68 23.27 -8.83
CA PRO A 430 7.43 23.12 -9.58
C PRO A 430 6.59 21.93 -9.10
N ILE A 431 7.22 20.86 -8.60
CA ILE A 431 6.51 19.66 -8.10
C ILE A 431 5.76 19.99 -6.80
N ASN A 432 6.42 20.71 -5.89
CA ASN A 432 5.80 21.17 -4.64
C ASN A 432 4.64 22.12 -4.92
N LYS A 433 4.86 23.03 -5.86
CA LYS A 433 3.84 23.97 -6.33
C LYS A 433 2.64 23.24 -6.93
N GLN A 434 2.88 22.23 -7.77
CA GLN A 434 1.83 21.39 -8.34
C GLN A 434 0.98 20.70 -7.27
N TYR A 435 1.63 20.02 -6.32
CA TYR A 435 0.94 19.29 -5.26
C TYR A 435 0.00 20.20 -4.47
N LYS A 436 0.52 21.35 -4.01
CA LYS A 436 -0.25 22.29 -3.19
C LYS A 436 -1.38 22.96 -3.98
N GLU A 437 -1.06 23.61 -5.10
CA GLU A 437 -2.05 24.40 -5.86
C GLU A 437 -3.17 23.52 -6.40
N ARG A 438 -2.89 22.27 -6.78
CA ARG A 438 -3.92 21.31 -7.17
C ARG A 438 -4.96 21.14 -6.05
N ILE A 439 -4.52 20.85 -4.82
CA ILE A 439 -5.43 20.60 -3.70
C ILE A 439 -6.22 21.86 -3.37
N GLU A 440 -5.60 23.05 -3.44
CA GLU A 440 -6.30 24.32 -3.26
C GLU A 440 -7.42 24.54 -4.28
N VAL A 441 -7.19 24.22 -5.56
CA VAL A 441 -8.22 24.29 -6.60
C VAL A 441 -9.39 23.37 -6.26
N ILE A 442 -9.10 22.13 -5.85
CA ILE A 442 -10.13 21.16 -5.48
C ILE A 442 -10.92 21.62 -4.24
N VAL A 443 -10.25 22.21 -3.25
CA VAL A 443 -10.93 22.75 -2.06
C VAL A 443 -11.85 23.92 -2.44
N LYS A 444 -11.34 24.93 -3.17
CA LYS A 444 -12.12 26.08 -3.65
C LYS A 444 -13.33 25.64 -4.47
N GLN A 445 -13.13 24.63 -5.33
CA GLN A 445 -14.21 24.06 -6.11
C GLN A 445 -15.28 23.41 -5.22
N ARG A 446 -14.87 22.61 -4.24
CA ARG A 446 -15.81 21.94 -3.31
C ARG A 446 -16.55 22.92 -2.40
N GLN A 447 -15.97 24.08 -2.12
CA GLN A 447 -16.62 25.20 -1.42
C GLN A 447 -17.58 25.99 -2.33
N GLY A 448 -17.57 25.75 -3.65
CA GLY A 448 -18.37 26.51 -4.61
C GLY A 448 -17.82 27.90 -4.96
N ILE A 449 -16.56 28.20 -4.60
CA ILE A 449 -15.90 29.49 -4.87
C ILE A 449 -15.58 29.64 -6.35
N ILE A 450 -15.22 28.55 -7.02
CA ILE A 450 -14.89 28.53 -8.45
C ILE A 450 -15.75 27.50 -9.19
N SER A 451 -16.03 27.78 -10.47
CA SER A 451 -16.77 26.86 -11.35
C SER A 451 -15.90 25.68 -11.79
N LYS A 452 -16.53 24.63 -12.34
CA LYS A 452 -15.80 23.50 -12.97
C LYS A 452 -14.91 23.96 -14.12
N GLU A 453 -15.37 24.93 -14.90
CA GLU A 453 -14.60 25.46 -16.03
C GLU A 453 -13.35 26.21 -15.55
N GLU A 454 -13.50 27.02 -14.50
CA GLU A 454 -12.39 27.76 -13.91
C GLU A 454 -11.38 26.82 -13.25
N ALA A 455 -11.86 25.83 -12.48
CA ALA A 455 -11.02 24.78 -11.93
C ALA A 455 -10.24 24.04 -13.02
N ARG A 456 -10.87 23.68 -14.14
CA ARG A 456 -10.20 23.04 -15.29
C ARG A 456 -9.07 23.90 -15.85
N LYS A 457 -9.29 25.20 -16.06
CA LYS A 457 -8.27 26.13 -16.59
C LYS A 457 -7.08 26.21 -15.65
N GLN A 458 -7.32 26.32 -14.35
CA GLN A 458 -6.27 26.34 -13.33
C GLN A 458 -5.51 25.02 -13.27
N LEU A 459 -6.20 23.88 -13.28
CA LEU A 459 -5.57 22.55 -13.25
C LEU A 459 -4.70 22.29 -14.48
N ILE A 460 -5.11 22.72 -15.67
CA ILE A 460 -4.28 22.63 -16.89
C ILE A 460 -2.99 23.44 -16.69
N LYS A 461 -3.10 24.69 -16.22
CA LYS A 461 -1.92 25.53 -15.95
C LYS A 461 -0.99 24.90 -14.92
N ILE A 462 -1.55 24.30 -13.86
CA ILE A 462 -0.80 23.60 -12.82
C ILE A 462 -0.05 22.39 -13.40
N LEU A 463 -0.73 21.55 -14.21
CA LEU A 463 -0.09 20.41 -14.90
C LEU A 463 1.11 20.86 -15.76
N GLU A 464 0.97 22.01 -16.42
CA GLU A 464 2.00 22.57 -17.30
C GLU A 464 3.25 23.09 -16.57
N TYR A 465 3.27 23.12 -15.24
CA TYR A 465 4.50 23.37 -14.47
C TYR A 465 5.57 22.30 -14.67
N THR A 466 5.17 21.05 -14.94
CA THR A 466 6.11 19.93 -15.16
C THR A 466 5.96 19.28 -16.53
N ILE A 467 4.75 19.26 -17.09
CA ILE A 467 4.50 18.64 -18.40
C ILE A 467 3.40 19.35 -19.20
N PRO A 468 3.63 19.67 -20.49
CA PRO A 468 2.62 20.29 -21.33
C PRO A 468 1.36 19.43 -21.47
N TYR A 469 0.17 20.02 -21.27
CA TYR A 469 -1.09 19.26 -21.34
C TYR A 469 -1.29 18.59 -22.71
N LYS A 470 -0.94 19.30 -23.80
CA LYS A 470 -0.99 18.77 -25.17
C LYS A 470 -0.12 17.53 -25.37
N VAL A 471 1.00 17.42 -24.65
CA VAL A 471 1.88 16.25 -24.70
C VAL A 471 1.23 15.06 -24.00
N VAL A 472 0.61 15.29 -22.84
CA VAL A 472 -0.09 14.26 -22.07
C VAL A 472 -1.22 13.60 -22.89
N LEU A 473 -1.88 14.35 -23.77
CA LEU A 473 -2.96 13.84 -24.61
C LEU A 473 -2.50 12.99 -25.82
N LYS A 474 -1.20 12.95 -26.14
CA LYS A 474 -0.71 12.20 -27.31
C LYS A 474 -0.87 10.68 -27.11
N HIS A 475 -1.17 9.97 -28.20
CA HIS A 475 -1.23 8.51 -28.20
C HIS A 475 0.18 7.90 -28.32
N CYS A 476 0.88 7.81 -27.21
CA CYS A 476 2.20 7.17 -27.07
C CYS A 476 2.31 6.50 -25.69
N MET A 477 3.36 5.70 -25.50
CA MET A 477 3.73 5.16 -24.18
C MET A 477 4.15 6.32 -23.27
N LYS A 478 3.61 6.35 -22.04
CA LYS A 478 3.80 7.47 -21.11
C LYS A 478 4.44 7.06 -19.81
N TYR A 479 5.13 8.02 -19.21
CA TYR A 479 5.36 8.07 -17.77
C TYR A 479 4.85 9.41 -17.25
N LEU A 480 3.85 9.34 -16.38
CA LEU A 480 3.35 10.46 -15.60
C LEU A 480 3.58 10.13 -14.13
N THR A 481 3.90 11.14 -13.34
CA THR A 481 3.99 10.96 -11.89
C THR A 481 2.61 10.78 -11.26
N ASN A 482 2.56 10.25 -10.04
CA ASN A 482 1.31 10.14 -9.27
C ASN A 482 0.53 11.45 -9.11
N VAL A 483 1.22 12.59 -8.97
CA VAL A 483 0.58 13.91 -8.92
C VAL A 483 0.04 14.33 -10.29
N GLU A 484 0.82 14.12 -11.36
CA GLU A 484 0.37 14.44 -12.74
C GLU A 484 -0.85 13.62 -13.16
N MET A 485 -0.90 12.33 -12.79
CA MET A 485 -2.07 11.48 -13.02
C MET A 485 -3.29 11.96 -12.25
N GLN A 486 -3.12 12.36 -11.00
CA GLN A 486 -4.20 12.93 -10.20
C GLN A 486 -4.70 14.27 -10.75
N ILE A 487 -3.82 15.15 -11.25
CA ILE A 487 -4.25 16.39 -11.92
C ILE A 487 -5.02 16.08 -13.21
N LEU A 488 -4.53 15.12 -14.02
CA LEU A 488 -5.21 14.70 -15.24
C LEU A 488 -6.61 14.13 -14.95
N LEU A 489 -6.74 13.38 -13.85
CA LEU A 489 -8.02 12.87 -13.37
C LEU A 489 -8.96 14.01 -12.97
N ASP A 490 -8.48 14.99 -12.20
CA ASP A 490 -9.28 16.16 -11.81
C ASP A 490 -9.71 16.99 -13.03
N ILE A 491 -8.85 17.12 -14.05
CA ILE A 491 -9.20 17.75 -15.33
C ILE A 491 -10.33 16.99 -16.01
N ALA A 492 -10.24 15.65 -16.06
CA ALA A 492 -11.28 14.81 -16.65
C ALA A 492 -12.62 14.95 -15.91
N ASP A 493 -12.62 14.97 -14.58
CA ASP A 493 -13.82 15.17 -13.76
C ASP A 493 -14.48 16.55 -13.98
N ASN A 494 -13.64 17.57 -14.20
CA ASN A 494 -14.09 18.93 -14.46
C ASN A 494 -14.63 19.14 -15.88
N ILE A 495 -14.18 18.37 -16.87
CA ILE A 495 -14.83 18.29 -18.19
C ILE A 495 -16.19 17.59 -18.05
N GLY A 496 -16.25 16.56 -17.20
CA GLY A 496 -17.48 15.83 -16.91
C GLY A 496 -17.86 14.85 -18.02
N ASN A 497 -19.16 14.57 -18.11
CA ASN A 497 -19.69 13.48 -18.89
C ASN A 497 -19.97 13.82 -20.36
N THR A 498 -18.97 14.29 -21.08
CA THR A 498 -19.07 14.60 -22.51
C THR A 498 -18.31 13.58 -23.34
N ASP A 499 -18.77 13.26 -24.56
CA ASP A 499 -18.05 12.37 -25.48
C ASP A 499 -16.66 12.90 -25.87
N LEU A 500 -16.44 14.21 -25.78
CA LEU A 500 -15.17 14.90 -26.06
C LEU A 500 -14.18 14.93 -24.88
N ASN A 501 -14.36 14.11 -23.84
CA ASN A 501 -13.46 14.10 -22.69
C ASN A 501 -12.12 13.42 -23.02
N VAL A 502 -11.22 14.15 -23.67
CA VAL A 502 -9.90 13.67 -24.09
C VAL A 502 -8.97 13.34 -22.92
N ALA A 503 -9.11 14.03 -21.79
CA ALA A 503 -8.34 13.73 -20.57
C ALA A 503 -8.73 12.36 -20.01
N PHE A 504 -10.02 12.03 -20.03
CA PHE A 504 -10.53 10.72 -19.65
C PHE A 504 -9.98 9.60 -20.55
N VAL A 505 -9.95 9.81 -21.87
CA VAL A 505 -9.37 8.82 -22.80
C VAL A 505 -7.87 8.64 -22.54
N ALA A 506 -7.14 9.72 -22.27
CA ALA A 506 -5.71 9.65 -21.95
C ALA A 506 -5.44 8.87 -20.67
N ILE A 507 -6.25 9.06 -19.62
CA ILE A 507 -6.06 8.35 -18.34
C ILE A 507 -6.47 6.88 -18.42
N GLU A 508 -7.55 6.54 -19.14
CA GLU A 508 -7.95 5.15 -19.38
C GLU A 508 -6.86 4.40 -20.18
N THR A 509 -6.25 5.06 -21.15
CA THR A 509 -5.13 4.50 -21.93
C THR A 509 -3.90 4.27 -21.05
N LEU A 510 -3.62 5.17 -20.10
CA LEU A 510 -2.51 5.02 -19.16
C LEU A 510 -2.73 3.84 -18.20
N CYS A 511 -3.94 3.65 -17.68
CA CYS A 511 -4.26 2.49 -16.85
C CYS A 511 -4.08 1.17 -17.61
N LYS A 512 -4.54 1.10 -18.88
CA LYS A 512 -4.30 -0.07 -19.74
C LYS A 512 -2.81 -0.32 -19.97
N GLN A 513 -2.00 0.73 -20.07
CA GLN A 513 -0.55 0.60 -20.20
C GLN A 513 0.07 -0.01 -18.92
N MET A 514 -0.32 0.48 -17.74
CA MET A 514 0.13 -0.05 -16.45
C MET A 514 -0.25 -1.53 -16.26
N GLU A 515 -1.48 -1.88 -16.66
CA GLU A 515 -1.99 -3.25 -16.67
C GLU A 515 -1.12 -4.19 -17.51
N GLN A 516 -0.62 -3.71 -18.66
CA GLN A 516 0.18 -4.50 -19.59
C GLN A 516 1.67 -4.58 -19.22
N ASP A 517 2.23 -3.49 -18.67
CA ASP A 517 3.66 -3.38 -18.36
C ASP A 517 4.03 -4.22 -17.12
N GLU A 518 3.41 -3.93 -15.98
CA GLU A 518 3.69 -4.56 -14.68
C GLU A 518 2.50 -5.33 -14.09
N GLY A 519 1.27 -4.97 -14.48
CA GLY A 519 0.04 -5.53 -13.91
C GLY A 519 -0.61 -4.59 -12.88
N ILE A 520 -1.92 -4.76 -12.68
CA ILE A 520 -2.75 -3.90 -11.81
C ILE A 520 -2.19 -3.83 -10.39
N SER A 521 -1.84 -4.98 -9.83
CA SER A 521 -1.44 -5.10 -8.42
C SER A 521 -0.21 -4.25 -8.09
N GLU A 522 0.67 -3.98 -9.07
CA GLU A 522 1.88 -3.19 -8.85
C GLU A 522 1.65 -1.68 -8.79
N HIS A 523 0.57 -1.20 -9.39
CA HIS A 523 0.16 0.21 -9.39
C HIS A 523 -1.17 0.41 -8.68
N ILE A 524 -1.53 -0.50 -7.76
CA ILE A 524 -2.90 -0.62 -7.23
C ILE A 524 -3.43 0.67 -6.62
N ALA A 525 -2.59 1.46 -5.94
CA ALA A 525 -3.03 2.66 -5.24
C ALA A 525 -3.50 3.77 -6.20
N VAL A 526 -2.73 4.01 -7.27
CA VAL A 526 -3.12 4.99 -8.29
C VAL A 526 -4.19 4.41 -9.22
N TRP A 527 -4.06 3.15 -9.60
CA TRP A 527 -4.99 2.47 -10.51
C TRP A 527 -6.40 2.36 -9.92
N GLU A 528 -6.56 1.96 -8.64
CA GLU A 528 -7.88 1.86 -8.01
C GLU A 528 -8.57 3.23 -7.94
N THR A 529 -7.79 4.30 -7.72
CA THR A 529 -8.30 5.66 -7.66
C THR A 529 -8.84 6.09 -9.02
N ILE A 530 -8.04 5.94 -10.08
CA ILE A 530 -8.43 6.33 -11.44
C ILE A 530 -9.62 5.48 -11.91
N MET A 531 -9.53 4.15 -11.77
CA MET A 531 -10.52 3.25 -12.34
C MET A 531 -11.88 3.35 -11.65
N THR A 532 -11.93 3.74 -10.37
CA THR A 532 -13.21 4.05 -9.71
C THR A 532 -13.90 5.28 -10.33
N HIS A 533 -13.15 6.30 -10.74
CA HIS A 533 -13.73 7.43 -11.48
C HIS A 533 -14.15 7.02 -12.90
N VAL A 534 -13.36 6.13 -13.54
CA VAL A 534 -13.73 5.52 -14.82
C VAL A 534 -15.05 4.77 -14.73
N ALA A 535 -15.23 3.94 -13.70
CA ALA A 535 -16.50 3.26 -13.43
C ALA A 535 -17.64 4.28 -13.26
N ASN A 536 -17.47 5.31 -12.43
CA ASN A 536 -18.49 6.33 -12.19
C ASN A 536 -18.89 7.06 -13.50
N ILE A 537 -17.94 7.43 -14.34
CA ILE A 537 -18.22 8.09 -15.63
C ILE A 537 -19.00 7.17 -16.57
N TYR A 538 -18.63 5.89 -16.68
CA TYR A 538 -19.41 4.93 -17.46
C TYR A 538 -20.85 4.76 -16.93
N GLY A 539 -21.03 4.75 -15.60
CA GLY A 539 -22.34 4.73 -14.96
C GLY A 539 -23.18 5.95 -15.34
N ASN A 540 -22.59 7.16 -15.24
CA ASN A 540 -23.26 8.40 -15.65
C ASN A 540 -23.61 8.46 -17.15
N ARG A 541 -22.91 7.69 -18.01
CA ARG A 541 -23.22 7.53 -19.44
C ARG A 541 -24.30 6.47 -19.74
N GLY A 542 -24.91 5.89 -18.70
CA GLY A 542 -25.84 4.77 -18.85
C GLY A 542 -25.17 3.46 -19.28
N LYS A 543 -23.83 3.37 -19.23
CA LYS A 543 -23.08 2.13 -19.51
C LYS A 543 -22.91 1.33 -18.21
N TYR A 544 -24.04 1.00 -17.59
CA TYR A 544 -24.13 0.39 -16.25
C TYR A 544 -23.36 -0.92 -16.14
N GLU A 545 -23.52 -1.85 -17.10
CA GLU A 545 -22.84 -3.14 -17.07
C GLU A 545 -21.32 -3.00 -17.08
N LYS A 546 -20.79 -2.14 -17.97
CA LYS A 546 -19.36 -1.86 -18.04
C LYS A 546 -18.85 -1.22 -16.75
N SER A 547 -19.61 -0.30 -16.17
CA SER A 547 -19.29 0.34 -14.89
C SER A 547 -19.25 -0.67 -13.74
N ASN A 548 -20.20 -1.61 -13.69
CA ASN A 548 -20.25 -2.68 -12.69
C ASN A 548 -19.05 -3.62 -12.83
N LEU A 549 -18.72 -4.07 -14.05
CA LEU A 549 -17.56 -4.93 -14.30
C LEU A 549 -16.25 -4.28 -13.84
N ILE A 550 -16.06 -2.99 -14.13
CA ILE A 550 -14.88 -2.24 -13.66
C ILE A 550 -14.88 -2.16 -12.12
N SER A 551 -16.01 -1.85 -11.50
CA SER A 551 -16.14 -1.76 -10.04
C SER A 551 -15.81 -3.09 -9.34
N LEU A 552 -16.28 -4.21 -9.89
CA LEU A 552 -15.97 -5.56 -9.39
C LEU A 552 -14.49 -5.91 -9.57
N MET A 553 -13.91 -5.58 -10.73
CA MET A 553 -12.48 -5.78 -10.98
C MET A 553 -11.62 -5.01 -9.98
N ILE A 554 -11.99 -3.76 -9.68
CA ILE A 554 -11.30 -2.95 -8.66
C ILE A 554 -11.39 -3.61 -7.30
N MET A 555 -12.60 -3.97 -6.85
CA MET A 555 -12.77 -4.60 -5.54
C MET A 555 -11.96 -5.90 -5.43
N LYS A 556 -11.94 -6.72 -6.49
CA LYS A 556 -11.17 -7.97 -6.53
C LYS A 556 -9.66 -7.75 -6.42
N GLU A 557 -9.09 -6.81 -7.18
CA GLU A 557 -7.66 -6.48 -7.09
C GLU A 557 -7.29 -5.83 -5.75
N CYS A 558 -8.18 -5.01 -5.17
CA CYS A 558 -8.01 -4.47 -3.83
C CYS A 558 -8.01 -5.59 -2.77
N VAL A 559 -8.85 -6.63 -2.90
CA VAL A 559 -8.81 -7.81 -2.03
C VAL A 559 -7.46 -8.53 -2.10
N TYR A 560 -6.94 -8.80 -3.30
CA TYR A 560 -5.61 -9.44 -3.47
C TYR A 560 -4.45 -8.58 -2.93
N CYS A 561 -4.64 -7.26 -2.87
CA CYS A 561 -3.67 -6.33 -2.29
C CYS A 561 -4.00 -5.97 -0.82
N TYR A 562 -5.02 -6.59 -0.22
CA TYR A 562 -5.48 -6.34 1.15
C TYR A 562 -5.81 -4.88 1.47
N ARG A 563 -6.40 -4.17 0.50
CA ARG A 563 -6.84 -2.77 0.60
C ARG A 563 -8.36 -2.69 0.67
N MET A 564 -8.88 -1.84 1.54
CA MET A 564 -10.35 -1.69 1.73
C MET A 564 -10.91 -0.30 1.47
N ASN A 565 -10.06 0.70 1.22
CA ASN A 565 -10.46 2.12 1.13
C ASN A 565 -11.50 2.40 0.02
N THR A 566 -11.50 1.62 -1.05
CA THR A 566 -12.33 1.84 -2.25
C THR A 566 -13.60 0.97 -2.27
N PHE A 567 -13.76 0.00 -1.37
CA PHE A 567 -14.90 -0.93 -1.39
C PHE A 567 -16.24 -0.21 -1.31
N ALA A 568 -16.43 0.67 -0.33
CA ALA A 568 -17.70 1.37 -0.15
C ALA A 568 -18.11 2.18 -1.39
N LEU A 569 -17.15 2.76 -2.12
CA LEU A 569 -17.46 3.56 -3.30
C LEU A 569 -17.79 2.70 -4.52
N ASN A 570 -17.03 1.64 -4.77
CA ASN A 570 -17.31 0.74 -5.89
C ASN A 570 -18.61 -0.04 -5.65
N LEU A 571 -18.89 -0.43 -4.41
CA LEU A 571 -20.16 -1.05 -4.05
C LEU A 571 -21.34 -0.08 -4.23
N TYR A 572 -21.18 1.19 -3.86
CA TYR A 572 -22.19 2.22 -4.10
C TYR A 572 -22.42 2.46 -5.60
N ILE A 573 -21.36 2.46 -6.43
CA ILE A 573 -21.48 2.58 -7.88
C ILE A 573 -22.32 1.44 -8.45
N ILE A 574 -22.03 0.19 -8.04
CA ILE A 574 -22.82 -0.98 -8.45
C ILE A 574 -24.27 -0.82 -8.01
N ALA A 575 -24.48 -0.39 -6.76
CA ALA A 575 -25.83 -0.23 -6.23
C ALA A 575 -26.64 0.81 -7.01
N TRP A 576 -26.03 1.95 -7.30
CA TRP A 576 -26.63 3.04 -8.06
C TRP A 576 -26.94 2.61 -9.50
N ASN A 577 -25.98 2.00 -10.18
CA ASN A 577 -26.13 1.51 -11.55
C ASN A 577 -27.30 0.53 -11.67
N ASN A 578 -27.39 -0.44 -10.75
CA ASN A 578 -28.47 -1.42 -10.74
C ASN A 578 -29.83 -0.76 -10.50
N GLY A 579 -29.89 0.20 -9.57
CA GLY A 579 -31.11 0.97 -9.30
C GLY A 579 -31.56 1.82 -10.49
N GLU A 580 -30.65 2.48 -11.21
CA GLU A 580 -30.99 3.24 -12.42
C GLU A 580 -31.38 2.32 -13.59
N ASN A 581 -30.69 1.19 -13.77
CA ASN A 581 -31.03 0.20 -14.80
C ASN A 581 -32.41 -0.43 -14.58
N ALA A 582 -32.79 -0.71 -13.33
CA ALA A 582 -34.12 -1.22 -12.97
C ALA A 582 -35.22 -0.23 -13.35
N LYS A 583 -35.01 1.08 -13.08
CA LYS A 583 -35.95 2.14 -13.50
C LYS A 583 -36.08 2.24 -15.01
N SER A 584 -34.97 2.13 -15.75
CA SER A 584 -34.98 2.23 -17.21
C SER A 584 -35.67 1.04 -17.89
N ASN A 585 -35.61 -0.15 -17.28
CA ASN A 585 -36.13 -1.39 -17.89
C ASN A 585 -37.48 -1.88 -17.31
N ASN A 586 -38.07 -1.20 -16.31
CA ASN A 586 -39.27 -1.66 -15.58
C ASN A 586 -39.13 -3.09 -14.99
N ILE A 587 -37.90 -3.53 -14.72
CA ILE A 587 -37.64 -4.83 -14.12
C ILE A 587 -37.55 -4.64 -12.60
N LEU A 588 -38.62 -4.97 -11.89
CA LEU A 588 -38.56 -5.26 -10.46
C LEU A 588 -37.82 -6.59 -10.30
N ASN A 589 -36.49 -6.53 -10.25
CA ASN A 589 -35.70 -7.74 -10.13
C ASN A 589 -35.80 -8.26 -8.68
N GLU A 590 -36.60 -9.30 -8.44
CA GLU A 590 -36.80 -9.93 -7.12
C GLU A 590 -35.48 -10.33 -6.42
N LYS A 591 -34.37 -10.43 -7.16
CA LYS A 591 -33.02 -10.80 -6.68
C LYS A 591 -32.12 -9.63 -6.28
N TYR A 592 -32.43 -8.38 -6.62
CA TYR A 592 -31.57 -7.23 -6.30
C TYR A 592 -32.18 -6.39 -5.19
N GLN A 593 -31.61 -6.49 -3.98
CA GLN A 593 -31.96 -5.66 -2.84
C GLN A 593 -30.99 -4.46 -2.81
N GLU A 594 -31.37 -3.34 -3.43
CA GLU A 594 -30.59 -2.08 -3.39
C GLU A 594 -30.24 -1.69 -1.94
N GLU A 595 -31.17 -1.95 -1.03
CA GLU A 595 -30.99 -1.72 0.40
C GLU A 595 -29.83 -2.53 0.99
N ASP A 596 -29.67 -3.81 0.65
CA ASP A 596 -28.58 -4.65 1.15
C ASP A 596 -27.22 -4.10 0.72
N TYR A 597 -27.08 -3.71 -0.55
CA TYR A 597 -25.84 -3.13 -1.06
C TYR A 597 -25.52 -1.81 -0.34
N LEU A 598 -26.52 -0.95 -0.15
CA LEU A 598 -26.33 0.35 0.50
C LEU A 598 -26.07 0.22 2.02
N ASN A 599 -26.69 -0.73 2.70
CA ASN A 599 -26.39 -1.04 4.10
C ASN A 599 -24.93 -1.49 4.26
N ASN A 600 -24.48 -2.41 3.41
CA ASN A 600 -23.07 -2.81 3.38
C ASN A 600 -22.13 -1.63 3.05
N CYS A 601 -22.52 -0.73 2.12
CA CYS A 601 -21.75 0.49 1.86
C CYS A 601 -21.58 1.36 3.11
N MET A 602 -22.66 1.53 3.89
CA MET A 602 -22.66 2.33 5.11
C MET A 602 -21.70 1.74 6.15
N VAL A 603 -21.79 0.42 6.38
CA VAL A 603 -20.89 -0.30 7.29
C VAL A 603 -19.43 -0.17 6.87
N LEU A 604 -19.13 -0.37 5.58
CA LEU A 604 -17.78 -0.21 5.05
C LEU A 604 -17.26 1.23 5.17
N CYS A 605 -18.12 2.25 5.08
CA CYS A 605 -17.74 3.64 5.35
C CYS A 605 -17.34 3.85 6.81
N GLN A 606 -18.11 3.31 7.76
CA GLN A 606 -17.83 3.41 9.19
C GLN A 606 -16.55 2.68 9.59
N MET A 607 -16.34 1.48 9.04
CA MET A 607 -15.11 0.72 9.23
C MET A 607 -13.89 1.50 8.71
N ASN A 608 -13.98 2.15 7.55
CA ASN A 608 -12.92 2.98 6.97
C ASN A 608 -12.88 4.44 7.46
N LYS A 609 -13.71 4.82 8.44
CA LYS A 609 -13.80 6.20 8.97
C LYS A 609 -14.07 7.25 7.88
N ASN A 610 -14.84 6.90 6.86
CA ASN A 610 -15.19 7.78 5.74
C ASN A 610 -16.56 8.46 5.97
N SER A 611 -16.58 9.45 6.86
CA SER A 611 -17.82 10.14 7.27
C SER A 611 -18.51 10.89 6.12
N ALA A 612 -17.74 11.42 5.18
CA ALA A 612 -18.29 12.12 4.02
C ALA A 612 -19.10 11.19 3.12
N LYS A 613 -18.58 9.99 2.83
CA LYS A 613 -19.31 8.99 2.02
C LYS A 613 -20.46 8.37 2.81
N GLU A 614 -20.28 8.10 4.11
CA GLU A 614 -21.36 7.62 4.99
C GLU A 614 -22.61 8.51 4.89
N LYS A 615 -22.43 9.84 4.93
CA LYS A 615 -23.54 10.80 4.78
C LYS A 615 -24.25 10.69 3.43
N ILE A 616 -23.51 10.47 2.35
CA ILE A 616 -24.07 10.30 0.99
C ILE A 616 -24.90 9.02 0.92
N VAL A 617 -24.36 7.90 1.42
CA VAL A 617 -25.07 6.61 1.43
C VAL A 617 -26.34 6.69 2.29
N LYS A 618 -26.26 7.31 3.47
CA LYS A 618 -27.40 7.50 4.36
C LYS A 618 -28.55 8.28 3.69
N GLN A 619 -28.23 9.37 2.99
CA GLN A 619 -29.23 10.13 2.23
C GLN A 619 -29.89 9.32 1.12
N ARG A 620 -29.16 8.40 0.48
CA ARG A 620 -29.74 7.50 -0.54
C ARG A 620 -30.67 6.46 0.09
N LEU A 621 -30.26 5.85 1.21
CA LEU A 621 -31.09 4.90 1.97
C LEU A 621 -32.39 5.53 2.46
N GLU A 622 -32.33 6.75 3.01
CA GLU A 622 -33.52 7.50 3.44
C GLU A 622 -34.49 7.73 2.28
N ARG A 623 -33.99 8.12 1.10
CA ARG A 623 -34.82 8.29 -0.10
C ARG A 623 -35.41 7.00 -0.64
N LEU A 624 -34.74 5.87 -0.43
CA LEU A 624 -35.22 4.55 -0.84
C LEU A 624 -36.38 4.11 0.06
N ARG A 625 -36.26 4.30 1.38
CA ARG A 625 -37.26 3.89 2.39
C ARG A 625 -38.52 4.75 2.43
N ILE A 626 -38.50 5.94 1.83
CA ILE A 626 -39.68 6.83 1.70
C ILE A 626 -40.54 6.44 0.48
N LYS A 627 -39.99 5.68 -0.46
CA LYS A 627 -40.73 5.13 -1.61
C LYS A 627 -41.34 3.79 -1.25
#